data_AF-A0A9P6B2J6-F1
#
_entry.id   AF-A0A9P6B2J6-F1
#
_cell.length_a   1.000
_cell.length_b   1.000
_cell.length_c   1.000
_cell.angle_alpha   90.00
_cell.angle_beta   90.00
_cell.angle_gamma   90.00
#
_symmetry.space_group_name_H-M   'P 1'
#
loop_
_entity.id
_entity.type
_entity.pdbx_description
1 polymer ?
#
loop_
_entity_poly.entity_id
_entity_poly.type
_entity_poly.pdbx_seq_one_letter_code
_entity_poly.pdbx_strand_id
1 'polypeptide(L)' 'GPSLPWRDIEAKYEYYCQVMLLLFKPWKSPFDLHTQDETWKEAFDKWKPNLKPYHASIIENMQRLHECKDSHDE' A
#
# COMPACT_ATOMS: atom_id res chain seq x y z
N GLY A 1 11.14 -5.04 -13.74
CA GLY A 1 9.94 -5.58 -13.08
C GLY A 1 8.82 -4.55 -13.14
N PRO A 2 7.55 -4.94 -12.94
CA PRO A 2 6.42 -4.01 -12.96
C PRO A 2 6.52 -2.98 -11.82
N SER A 3 6.08 -1.76 -12.09
CA SER A 3 6.06 -0.64 -11.14
C SER A 3 5.07 -0.91 -10.01
N LEU A 4 5.41 -0.54 -8.78
CA LEU A 4 4.47 -0.60 -7.66
C LEU A 4 3.24 0.28 -7.97
N PRO A 5 2.03 -0.17 -7.60
CA PRO A 5 0.80 0.59 -7.84
C PRO A 5 0.75 1.91 -7.10
N TRP A 6 0.10 2.90 -7.72
CA TRP A 6 0.01 4.28 -7.24
C TRP A 6 -1.14 4.43 -6.24
N ARG A 7 -0.95 5.32 -5.25
CA ARG A 7 -2.02 5.70 -4.31
C ARG A 7 -3.03 6.63 -4.96
N ASP A 8 -2.60 7.52 -5.85
CA ASP A 8 -3.45 8.61 -6.36
C ASP A 8 -4.30 8.23 -7.58
N ILE A 9 -4.07 7.03 -8.15
CA ILE A 9 -5.01 6.46 -9.11
C ILE A 9 -6.08 5.71 -8.32
N GLU A 10 -7.25 6.31 -8.19
CA GLU A 10 -8.39 5.71 -7.47
C GLU A 10 -8.71 4.29 -7.97
N ALA A 11 -8.65 4.07 -9.28
CA ALA A 11 -8.84 2.75 -9.90
C ALA A 11 -7.78 1.70 -9.49
N LYS A 12 -6.63 2.12 -8.95
CA LYS A 12 -5.54 1.23 -8.49
C LYS A 12 -5.36 1.28 -6.98
N TYR A 13 -6.16 2.07 -6.25
CA TYR A 13 -6.00 2.25 -4.81
C TYR A 13 -6.24 0.94 -4.04
N GLU A 14 -7.19 0.11 -4.47
CA GLU A 14 -7.41 -1.24 -3.93
C GLU A 14 -6.16 -2.12 -4.08
N TYR A 15 -5.54 -2.11 -5.27
CA TYR A 15 -4.32 -2.87 -5.53
C TYR A 15 -3.11 -2.30 -4.76
N TYR A 16 -3.03 -0.98 -4.58
CA TYR A 16 -2.06 -0.35 -3.69
C TYR A 16 -2.22 -0.85 -2.25
N CYS A 17 -3.43 -0.83 -1.71
CA CYS A 17 -3.72 -1.31 -0.36
C CYS A 17 -3.33 -2.78 -0.19
N GLN A 18 -3.65 -3.62 -1.18
CA GLN A 18 -3.25 -5.03 -1.21
C GLN A 18 -1.73 -5.20 -1.13
N VAL A 19 -0.98 -4.47 -1.96
CA VAL A 19 0.49 -4.57 -2.00
C VAL A 19 1.11 -4.05 -0.70
N MET A 20 0.61 -2.96 -0.13
CA MET A 20 1.13 -2.43 1.14
C MET A 20 0.85 -3.40 2.30
N LEU A 21 -0.33 -4.01 2.35
CA LEU A 21 -0.64 -5.05 3.33
C LEU A 21 0.31 -6.24 3.19
N LEU A 22 0.52 -6.71 1.96
CA LEU A 22 1.40 -7.85 1.67
C LEU A 22 2.84 -7.63 2.15
N LEU A 23 3.36 -6.41 1.96
CA LEU A 23 4.75 -6.06 2.25
C LEU A 23 5.01 -5.76 3.73
N PHE A 24 4.06 -5.11 4.41
CA PHE A 24 4.32 -4.49 5.72
C PHE A 24 3.49 -5.05 6.87
N LYS A 25 2.36 -5.72 6.60
CA LYS A 25 1.61 -6.45 7.62
C LYS A 25 2.28 -7.81 7.81
N PRO A 26 2.52 -8.28 9.04
CA PRO A 26 2.90 -9.67 9.25
C PRO A 26 1.69 -10.58 9.03
N TRP A 27 1.81 -11.60 8.18
CA TRP A 27 0.75 -12.55 7.86
C TRP A 27 1.28 -13.97 7.75
N LYS A 28 0.45 -14.96 8.10
CA LYS A 28 0.70 -16.40 7.92
C LYS A 28 -0.24 -16.99 6.88
N SER A 29 -1.39 -16.36 6.68
CA SER A 29 -2.46 -16.77 5.77
C SER A 29 -3.03 -15.54 5.04
N PRO A 30 -3.59 -15.69 3.83
CA PRO A 30 -4.29 -14.60 3.15
C PRO A 30 -5.41 -13.96 3.98
N PHE A 31 -6.08 -14.74 4.83
CA PHE A 31 -7.12 -14.24 5.73
C PHE A 31 -6.59 -13.28 6.81
N ASP A 32 -5.28 -13.31 7.09
CA ASP A 32 -4.67 -12.32 7.99
C ASP A 32 -4.55 -10.96 7.30
N LEU A 33 -4.51 -10.91 5.96
CA LEU A 33 -4.39 -9.68 5.20
C LEU A 33 -5.73 -8.98 5.05
N HIS A 34 -6.78 -9.75 4.73
CA HIS A 34 -8.10 -9.27 4.32
C HIS A 34 -9.17 -10.35 4.50
N THR A 35 -10.35 -9.99 5.01
CA THR A 35 -11.50 -10.91 5.16
C THR A 35 -12.45 -10.83 3.95
N GLN A 36 -13.24 -11.89 3.71
CA GLN A 36 -14.15 -11.93 2.56
C GLN A 36 -15.22 -10.81 2.53
N ASP A 37 -15.53 -10.23 3.69
CA ASP A 37 -16.58 -9.23 3.86
C ASP A 37 -16.07 -7.77 3.86
N GLU A 38 -14.77 -7.54 3.63
CA GLU A 38 -14.21 -6.19 3.57
C GLU A 38 -13.58 -5.92 2.19
N THR A 39 -13.13 -4.69 1.94
CA THR A 39 -12.31 -4.28 0.78
C THR A 39 -10.83 -4.16 1.18
N TRP A 40 -9.91 -4.15 0.22
CA TRP A 40 -8.49 -3.99 0.54
C TRP A 40 -8.20 -2.65 1.20
N LYS A 41 -8.92 -1.60 0.78
CA LYS A 41 -8.94 -0.30 1.45
C LYS A 41 -9.33 -0.42 2.91
N GLU A 42 -10.45 -1.07 3.22
CA GLU A 42 -10.92 -1.20 4.60
C GLU A 42 -9.95 -1.98 5.48
N ALA A 43 -9.40 -3.09 4.96
CA ALA A 43 -8.37 -3.87 5.66
C ALA A 43 -7.09 -3.04 5.92
N PHE A 44 -6.67 -2.24 4.93
CA PHE A 44 -5.52 -1.35 5.07
C PHE A 44 -5.79 -0.24 6.08
N ASP A 45 -6.96 0.41 6.02
CA ASP A 45 -7.34 1.47 6.95
C ASP A 45 -7.45 0.96 8.39
N LYS A 46 -7.92 -0.28 8.61
CA LYS A 46 -7.93 -0.94 9.93
C LYS A 46 -6.54 -1.27 10.45
N TRP A 47 -5.62 -1.65 9.55
CA TRP A 47 -4.26 -2.02 9.91
C TRP A 47 -3.33 -0.81 10.09
N LYS A 48 -3.53 0.27 9.32
CA LYS A 48 -2.69 1.47 9.27
C LYS A 48 -2.39 2.09 10.64
N PRO A 49 -3.30 2.14 11.63
CA PRO A 49 -2.98 2.60 12.99
C PRO A 49 -1.92 1.77 13.73
N ASN A 50 -1.77 0.49 13.37
CA ASN A 50 -0.77 -0.41 13.95
C ASN A 50 0.58 -0.34 13.20
N LEU A 51 0.69 0.53 12.19
CA LEU A 51 1.89 0.69 11.39
C LEU A 51 3.02 1.28 12.24
N LYS A 52 4.19 0.63 12.23
CA LYS A 52 5.38 1.16 12.87
C LYS A 52 5.83 2.45 12.15
N PRO A 53 6.29 3.49 12.87
CA PRO A 53 6.74 4.75 12.26
C PRO A 53 7.81 4.56 11.17
N TYR A 54 8.73 3.60 11.37
CA TYR A 54 9.73 3.25 10.37
C TYR A 54 9.10 2.76 9.05
N HIS A 55 8.12 1.86 9.11
CA HIS A 55 7.42 1.39 7.91
C HIS A 55 6.61 2.52 7.26
N ALA A 56 6.02 3.42 8.04
CA ALA A 56 5.34 4.60 7.50
C ALA A 56 6.29 5.49 6.68
N SER A 57 7.52 5.73 7.17
CA SER A 57 8.53 6.48 6.41
C SER A 57 8.95 5.78 5.12
N ILE A 58 9.03 4.45 5.10
CA ILE A 58 9.33 3.68 3.88
C ILE A 58 8.19 3.84 2.87
N ILE A 59 6.93 3.66 3.31
CA ILE A 59 5.75 3.81 2.44
C ILE A 59 5.71 5.23 1.86
N GLU A 60 5.95 6.26 2.68
CA GLU A 60 5.99 7.65 2.22
C GLU A 60 7.13 7.91 1.23
N ASN A 61 8.34 7.37 1.50
CA ASN A 61 9.46 7.49 0.57
C ASN A 61 9.22 6.76 -0.75
N MET A 62 8.55 5.61 -0.73
CA MET A 62 8.14 4.92 -1.97
C MET A 62 7.23 5.84 -2.79
N GLN A 63 6.31 6.57 -2.17
CA GLN A 63 5.44 7.53 -2.86
C GLN A 63 6.23 8.70 -3.46
N ARG A 64 7.08 9.34 -2.65
CA ARG A 64 7.92 10.46 -3.12
C ARG A 64 8.86 10.07 -4.26
N LEU A 65 9.47 8.88 -4.21
CA LEU A 65 10.33 8.39 -5.29
C LEU A 65 9.57 8.25 -6.60
N HIS A 66 8.29 7.89 -6.53
CA HIS A 66 7.41 7.83 -7.69
C HIS A 66 7.01 9.22 -8.18
N GLU A 67 6.64 10.15 -7.28
CA GLU A 67 6.34 11.55 -7.62
C GLU A 67 7.50 12.24 -8.35
N CYS A 68 8.74 12.05 -7.88
CA CYS A 68 9.93 12.61 -8.53
C CYS A 68 10.22 11.98 -9.91
N LYS A 69 9.79 10.74 -10.14
CA LYS A 69 10.00 10.07 -11.42
C LYS A 69 9.01 10.56 -12.49
N ASP A 70 7.78 10.83 -12.10
CA ASP A 70 6.76 11.41 -12.99
C ASP A 70 7.11 12.85 -13.39
N SER A 71 7.70 13.62 -12.46
CA SER A 71 8.15 15.00 -12.73
C SER A 71 9.30 15.14 -13.74
N HIS A 72 9.90 14.03 -14.18
CA HIS A 72 11.01 14.02 -15.13
C HIS A 72 10.60 13.58 -16.55
N ASP A 73 9.36 13.07 -16.71
CA ASP A 73 8.79 12.64 -17.99
C ASP A 73 7.80 13.69 -18.58
N GLU A 74 7.68 14.88 -17.97
CA GLU A 74 7.09 16.12 -18.55
C GLU A 74 8.17 17.00 -19.20
#